data_AF-A0A9P6GZK7-F1
#
_entry.id   AF-A0A9P6GZK7-F1
#
_cell.length_a   1.000
_cell.length_b   1.000
_cell.length_c   1.000
_cell.angle_alpha   90.00
_cell.angle_beta   90.00
_cell.angle_gamma   90.00
#
_symmetry.space_group_name_H-M   'P 1'
#
loop_
_entity.id
_entity.type
_entity.pdbx_description
1 polymer ?
#
loop_
_entity_poly.entity_id
_entity_poly.type
_entity_poly.pdbx_seq_one_letter_code
_entity_poly.pdbx_strand_id
1 'polypeptide(L)'
;MSKTITCLVGVLNPTVIQTDFEIPAITALTSIWLNTRINGCLFHLGQAIDRKIKDLNLSNIYATNFAFKKFTRALIALAYVKFDQLEEEFLLLKEHDSFPGLIIPLYNYLYNNYCRRVSIT
;
A
#
# COMPACT_ATOMS: atom_id res chain seq x y z
N MET A 1 15.28 -5.07 -14.90
CA MET A 1 15.70 -5.50 -13.55
C MET A 1 15.73 -7.02 -13.56
N SER A 2 16.91 -7.55 -13.89
CA SER A 2 17.12 -8.80 -14.65
C SER A 2 17.52 -9.96 -13.73
N LYS A 3 16.78 -11.07 -13.79
CA LYS A 3 17.21 -12.46 -13.45
C LYS A 3 17.75 -12.79 -12.04
N THR A 4 17.90 -11.83 -11.13
CA THR A 4 18.63 -12.08 -9.87
C THR A 4 17.92 -13.02 -8.89
N ILE A 5 16.58 -12.97 -8.77
CA ILE A 5 15.85 -13.79 -7.79
C ILE A 5 15.83 -15.28 -8.16
N THR A 6 15.75 -15.60 -9.46
CA THR A 6 15.71 -16.99 -9.94
C THR A 6 17.06 -17.71 -9.79
N CYS A 7 18.16 -16.98 -9.64
CA CYS A 7 19.51 -17.56 -9.64
C CYS A 7 19.94 -18.09 -8.27
N LEU A 8 19.28 -17.69 -7.17
CA LEU A 8 19.73 -18.00 -5.82
C LEU A 8 19.19 -19.35 -5.26
N VAL A 9 18.09 -19.87 -5.80
CA VAL A 9 17.45 -21.11 -5.29
C VAL A 9 16.74 -21.86 -6.43
N GLY A 10 17.48 -22.47 -7.36
CA GLY A 10 16.91 -23.32 -8.42
C GLY A 10 15.74 -22.70 -9.22
N VAL A 11 14.97 -23.53 -9.91
CA VAL A 11 13.74 -23.07 -10.59
C VAL A 11 12.63 -22.93 -9.53
N LEU A 12 12.36 -21.69 -9.10
CA LEU A 12 11.23 -21.39 -8.21
C LEU A 12 9.92 -21.42 -8.99
N ASN A 13 8.92 -22.17 -8.49
CA ASN A 13 7.54 -22.17 -9.02
C ASN A 13 6.53 -21.99 -7.86
N PRO A 14 6.48 -20.79 -7.25
CA PRO A 14 5.62 -20.55 -6.10
C PRO A 14 4.14 -20.55 -6.51
N THR A 15 3.29 -21.20 -5.72
CA THR A 15 1.83 -21.11 -5.88
C THR A 15 1.26 -19.83 -5.27
N VAL A 16 1.93 -19.32 -4.22
CA VAL A 16 1.58 -18.10 -3.51
C VAL A 16 2.86 -17.31 -3.22
N ILE A 17 2.83 -16.00 -3.43
CA ILE A 17 3.85 -15.07 -2.94
C ILE A 17 3.16 -14.08 -2.01
N GLN A 18 3.72 -13.94 -0.80
CA GLN A 18 3.33 -12.89 0.13
C GLN A 18 4.31 -11.72 -0.02
N THR A 19 3.81 -10.56 -0.39
CA THR A 19 4.62 -9.34 -0.57
C THR A 19 3.94 -8.15 0.10
N ASP A 20 4.58 -6.98 0.07
CA ASP A 20 3.87 -5.72 0.31
C ASP A 20 2.76 -5.47 -0.72
N PHE A 21 1.96 -4.44 -0.48
CA PHE A 21 0.90 -4.02 -1.39
C PHE A 21 1.40 -3.05 -2.49
N GLU A 22 2.72 -2.85 -2.60
CA GLU A 22 3.26 -1.87 -3.56
C GLU A 22 3.06 -2.37 -4.99
N ILE A 23 2.41 -1.55 -5.82
CA ILE A 23 2.12 -1.90 -7.21
C ILE A 23 3.39 -2.31 -7.98
N PRO A 24 4.53 -1.59 -7.87
CA PRO A 24 5.76 -1.99 -8.55
C PRO A 24 6.26 -3.38 -8.17
N ALA A 25 6.16 -3.76 -6.88
CA ALA A 25 6.56 -5.07 -6.41
C ALA A 25 5.63 -6.17 -6.96
N ILE A 26 4.32 -5.96 -6.87
CA ILE A 26 3.31 -6.88 -7.41
C ILE A 26 3.52 -7.07 -8.92
N THR A 27 3.70 -5.99 -9.68
CA THR A 27 3.93 -6.04 -11.13
C THR A 27 5.23 -6.78 -11.48
N ALA A 28 6.32 -6.55 -10.74
CA ALA A 28 7.57 -7.25 -10.97
C ALA A 28 7.42 -8.76 -10.74
N LEU A 29 6.75 -9.16 -9.66
CA LEU A 29 6.53 -10.57 -9.32
C LEU A 29 5.62 -11.28 -10.32
N THR A 30 4.51 -10.65 -10.72
CA THR A 30 3.58 -11.24 -11.70
C THR A 30 4.16 -11.30 -13.10
N SER A 31 5.13 -10.44 -13.44
CA SER A 31 5.86 -10.52 -14.72
C SER A 31 6.79 -11.74 -14.82
N ILE A 32 7.22 -12.29 -13.68
CA ILE A 32 8.11 -13.45 -13.61
C ILE A 32 7.30 -14.74 -13.46
N TRP A 33 6.27 -14.73 -12.58
CA TRP A 33 5.44 -15.90 -12.29
C TRP A 33 3.96 -15.62 -12.56
N LEU A 34 3.53 -15.97 -13.78
CA LEU A 34 2.19 -15.66 -14.30
C LEU A 34 1.04 -16.40 -13.59
N ASN A 35 1.33 -17.55 -12.98
CA ASN A 35 0.32 -18.42 -12.34
C ASN A 35 0.37 -18.37 -10.80
N THR A 36 1.11 -17.43 -10.23
CA THR A 36 1.24 -17.29 -8.78
C THR A 36 0.17 -16.35 -8.24
N ARG A 37 -0.47 -16.75 -7.13
CA ARG A 37 -1.33 -15.85 -6.37
C ARG A 37 -0.49 -14.88 -5.54
N ILE A 38 -0.75 -13.58 -5.68
CA ILE A 38 -0.12 -12.56 -4.84
C ILE A 38 -1.03 -12.22 -3.66
N ASN A 39 -0.48 -12.30 -2.44
CA ASN A 39 -1.13 -11.86 -1.22
C ASN A 39 -0.37 -10.67 -0.64
N GLY A 40 -1.06 -9.54 -0.45
CA GLY A 40 -0.50 -8.40 0.25
C GLY A 40 -0.41 -8.64 1.76
N CYS A 41 0.65 -8.13 2.38
CA CYS A 41 0.92 -8.31 3.81
C CYS A 41 0.58 -7.05 4.61
N LEU A 42 -0.46 -7.13 5.45
CA LEU A 42 -0.89 -6.01 6.30
C LEU A 42 0.17 -5.56 7.30
N PHE A 43 1.03 -6.48 7.74
CA PHE A 43 2.15 -6.15 8.63
C PHE A 43 3.14 -5.20 7.95
N HIS A 44 3.50 -5.45 6.69
CA HIS A 44 4.37 -4.55 5.93
C HIS A 44 3.70 -3.22 5.59
N LEU A 45 2.40 -3.23 5.28
CA LEU A 45 1.62 -1.99 5.08
C LEU A 45 1.62 -1.13 6.36
N GLY A 46 1.36 -1.74 7.51
CA GLY A 46 1.40 -1.05 8.81
C GLY A 46 2.78 -0.44 9.09
N GLN A 47 3.86 -1.17 8.81
CA GLN A 47 5.22 -0.65 8.94
C GLN A 47 5.54 0.49 7.96
N ALA A 48 5.08 0.41 6.71
CA ALA A 48 5.27 1.48 5.73
C ALA A 48 4.57 2.77 6.19
N ILE A 49 3.34 2.65 6.70
CA ILE A 49 2.58 3.77 7.25
C ILE A 49 3.23 4.35 8.50
N ASP A 50 3.67 3.51 9.44
CA ASP A 50 4.34 3.98 10.66
C ASP A 50 5.64 4.73 10.34
N ARG A 51 6.48 4.20 9.43
CA ARG A 51 7.66 4.89 8.92
C ARG A 51 7.29 6.22 8.28
N LYS A 52 6.27 6.24 7.42
CA LYS A 52 5.84 7.48 6.75
C LYS A 52 5.33 8.52 7.74
N ILE A 53 4.59 8.12 8.78
CA ILE A 53 4.13 9.03 9.84
C ILE A 53 5.32 9.64 10.59
N LYS A 54 6.36 8.84 10.89
CA LYS A 54 7.59 9.32 11.52
C LYS A 54 8.34 10.29 10.61
N ASP A 55 8.50 9.97 9.32
CA ASP A 55 9.16 10.84 8.35
C ASP A 55 8.45 12.20 8.18
N LEU A 56 7.13 12.21 8.35
CA LEU A 56 6.32 13.43 8.31
C LEU A 56 6.29 14.19 9.66
N ASN A 57 7.00 13.70 10.68
CA ASN A 57 6.97 14.22 12.05
C ASN A 57 5.55 14.24 12.68
N LEU A 58 4.69 13.30 12.28
CA LEU A 58 3.29 13.23 12.71
C LEU A 58 3.04 12.21 13.84
N SER A 59 4.08 11.61 14.44
CA SER A 59 3.92 10.59 15.47
C SER A 59 3.11 11.07 16.68
N ASN A 60 3.35 12.31 17.14
CA ASN A 60 2.55 12.89 18.24
C ASN A 60 1.09 13.13 17.80
N ILE A 61 0.87 13.63 16.58
CA ILE A 61 -0.47 13.83 16.03
C ILE A 61 -1.22 12.49 15.94
N TYR A 62 -0.56 11.42 15.50
CA TYR A 62 -1.16 10.09 15.45
C TYR A 62 -1.56 9.57 16.84
N ALA A 63 -0.79 9.89 17.88
CA ALA A 63 -1.08 9.49 19.26
C ALA A 63 -2.24 10.28 19.89
N THR A 64 -2.35 11.57 19.57
CA THR A 64 -3.22 12.52 20.30
C THR A 64 -4.46 12.95 19.53
N ASN A 65 -4.43 12.95 18.19
CA ASN A 65 -5.55 13.37 17.36
C ASN A 65 -6.41 12.17 16.91
N PHE A 66 -7.61 12.06 17.49
CA PHE A 66 -8.54 10.96 17.20
C PHE A 66 -8.92 10.86 15.73
N ALA A 67 -9.21 11.98 15.07
CA ALA A 67 -9.59 11.99 13.66
C ALA A 67 -8.44 11.51 12.77
N PHE A 68 -7.21 12.02 12.98
CA PHE A 68 -6.03 11.57 12.24
C PHE A 68 -5.81 10.07 12.39
N LYS A 69 -5.88 9.55 13.62
CA LYS A 69 -5.74 8.12 13.90
C LYS A 69 -6.83 7.30 13.25
N LYS A 70 -8.10 7.76 13.31
CA LYS A 70 -9.25 7.11 12.68
C LYS A 70 -9.06 6.99 11.17
N PHE A 71 -8.75 8.10 10.49
CA PHE A 71 -8.57 8.11 9.04
C PHE A 71 -7.30 7.36 8.60
N THR A 72 -6.23 7.37 9.40
CA THR A 72 -5.05 6.52 9.15
C THR A 72 -5.44 5.04 9.16
N ARG A 73 -6.25 4.61 10.13
CA ARG A 73 -6.74 3.23 10.20
C ARG A 73 -7.72 2.91 9.06
N ALA A 74 -8.53 3.87 8.63
CA ALA A 74 -9.39 3.71 7.47
C ALA A 74 -8.57 3.48 6.19
N LEU A 75 -7.48 4.23 5.99
CA LEU A 75 -6.56 4.03 4.87
C LEU A 75 -5.91 2.64 4.90
N ILE A 76 -5.60 2.08 6.08
CA ILE A 76 -5.12 0.68 6.21
C ILE A 76 -6.22 -0.30 5.79
N ALA A 77 -7.46 -0.04 6.19
CA ALA A 77 -8.59 -0.92 5.90
C ALA A 77 -8.93 -1.00 4.39
N LEU A 78 -8.47 -0.05 3.58
CA LEU A 78 -8.58 -0.11 2.12
C LEU A 78 -7.87 -1.34 1.51
N ALA A 79 -6.95 -1.97 2.23
CA ALA A 79 -6.36 -3.26 1.82
C ALA A 79 -7.39 -4.40 1.68
N TYR A 80 -8.60 -4.24 2.24
CA TYR A 80 -9.71 -5.19 2.11
C TYR A 80 -10.71 -4.82 1.01
N VAL A 81 -10.56 -3.65 0.39
CA VAL A 81 -11.40 -3.19 -0.72
C VAL A 81 -10.98 -3.90 -2.00
N LYS A 82 -11.95 -4.21 -2.88
CA LYS A 82 -11.66 -4.80 -4.18
C LYS A 82 -10.90 -3.81 -5.06
N PHE A 83 -9.97 -4.30 -5.86
CA PHE A 83 -9.09 -3.46 -6.66
C PHE A 83 -9.83 -2.49 -7.61
N ASP A 84 -10.95 -2.93 -8.19
CA ASP A 84 -11.80 -2.14 -9.09
C ASP A 84 -12.55 -0.99 -8.40
N GLN A 85 -12.71 -1.06 -7.07
CA GLN A 85 -13.38 -0.04 -6.25
C GLN A 85 -12.37 0.82 -5.47
N LEU A 86 -11.10 0.42 -5.43
CA LEU A 86 -10.10 1.00 -4.53
C LEU A 86 -9.93 2.51 -4.74
N GLU A 87 -9.87 2.96 -5.99
CA GLU A 87 -9.70 4.38 -6.31
C GLU A 87 -10.88 5.24 -5.84
N GLU A 88 -12.10 4.75 -6.03
CA GLU A 88 -13.32 5.42 -5.57
C GLU A 88 -13.34 5.53 -4.03
N GLU A 89 -13.02 4.44 -3.32
CA GLU A 89 -13.00 4.43 -1.85
C GLU A 89 -11.92 5.36 -1.26
N PHE A 90 -10.77 5.52 -1.93
CA PHE A 90 -9.77 6.53 -1.58
C PHE A 90 -10.36 7.94 -1.67
N LEU A 91 -11.06 8.26 -2.77
CA LEU A 91 -11.67 9.57 -2.99
C LEU A 91 -12.77 9.85 -1.95
N LEU A 92 -13.67 8.89 -1.70
CA LEU A 92 -14.73 9.00 -0.71
C LEU A 92 -14.19 9.28 0.70
N LEU A 93 -13.09 8.63 1.10
CA LEU A 93 -12.45 8.92 2.38
C LEU A 93 -11.94 10.36 2.46
N LYS A 94 -11.40 10.89 1.36
CA LYS A 94 -10.87 12.26 1.28
C LYS A 94 -11.97 13.33 1.30
N GLU A 95 -13.13 13.03 0.72
CA GLU A 95 -14.29 13.93 0.65
C GLU A 95 -15.09 14.00 1.96
N HIS A 96 -14.89 13.06 2.88
CA HIS A 96 -15.59 13.04 4.16
C HIS A 96 -15.32 14.31 5.00
N ASP A 97 -16.36 14.97 5.53
CA ASP A 97 -16.26 16.25 6.25
C ASP A 97 -15.21 16.30 7.38
N SER A 98 -15.07 15.21 8.13
CA SER A 98 -14.06 15.08 9.19
C SER A 98 -12.64 14.73 8.73
N PHE A 99 -12.36 14.68 7.42
CA PHE A 99 -11.05 14.30 6.89
C PHE A 99 -9.99 15.34 7.29
N PRO A 100 -8.98 14.97 8.10
CA PRO A 100 -8.03 15.95 8.61
C PRO A 100 -7.06 16.39 7.52
N GLY A 101 -6.94 17.69 7.24
CA GLY A 101 -5.97 18.20 6.25
C GLY A 101 -4.52 17.75 6.51
N LEU A 102 -4.16 17.53 7.78
CA LEU A 102 -2.85 16.99 8.18
C LEU A 102 -2.56 15.58 7.63
N ILE A 103 -3.57 14.81 7.25
CA ILE A 103 -3.39 13.45 6.71
C ILE A 103 -3.07 13.46 5.20
N ILE A 104 -3.27 14.58 4.49
CA ILE A 104 -3.08 14.69 3.04
C ILE A 104 -1.70 14.17 2.57
N PRO A 105 -0.57 14.46 3.24
CA PRO A 105 0.72 13.93 2.81
C PRO A 105 0.81 12.40 2.91
N LEU A 106 0.22 11.80 3.96
CA LEU A 106 0.14 10.35 4.12
C LEU A 106 -0.81 9.73 3.09
N TYR A 107 -1.98 10.36 2.88
CA TYR A 107 -2.93 9.98 1.84
C TYR A 107 -2.26 9.92 0.46
N ASN A 108 -1.56 10.99 0.06
CA ASN A 108 -0.91 11.07 -1.25
C ASN A 108 0.18 10.00 -1.40
N TYR A 109 0.95 9.75 -0.35
CA TYR A 109 1.93 8.66 -0.34
C TYR A 109 1.25 7.31 -0.58
N LEU A 110 0.15 7.02 0.13
CA LEU A 110 -0.55 5.75 0.00
C LEU A 110 -1.22 5.62 -1.38
N TYR A 111 -1.91 6.66 -1.82
CA TYR A 111 -2.56 6.69 -3.13
C TYR A 111 -1.54 6.43 -4.26
N ASN A 112 -0.35 7.04 -4.21
CA ASN A 112 0.64 6.89 -5.28
C ASN A 112 1.36 5.52 -5.29
N ASN A 113 1.53 4.87 -4.13
CA ASN A 113 2.27 3.60 -4.05
C ASN A 113 1.37 2.35 -4.09
N TYR A 114 0.11 2.50 -3.69
CA TYR A 114 -0.81 1.37 -3.48
C TYR A 114 -2.10 1.43 -4.31
N CYS A 115 -2.49 2.60 -4.83
CA CYS A 115 -3.71 2.77 -5.63
C CYS A 115 -3.42 3.07 -7.11
N ARG A 116 -2.55 4.05 -7.37
CA ARG A 116 -2.30 4.53 -8.74
C ARG A 116 -1.39 3.56 -9.49
N ARG A 117 -1.86 3.04 -10.62
CA ARG A 117 -0.97 2.42 -11.61
C ARG A 117 0.03 3.46 -12.08
N VAL A 118 1.32 3.21 -11.89
CA VAL A 118 2.34 3.89 -12.69
C VAL A 118 2.16 3.39 -14.11
N SER A 119 1.41 4.12 -14.93
CA SER A 119 1.41 3.95 -16.37
C SER A 119 2.82 4.33 -16.85
N ILE A 120 3.70 3.34 -16.92
CA ILE A 120 4.95 3.47 -17.66
C ILE A 120 4.54 3.24 -19.12
N THR A 121 4.11 4.31 -19.79
CA THR A 121 4.15 4.42 -21.26
C THR A 121 5.50 4.96 -21.67
#